data_AF-A0A371ENW1-F1
#
_entry.id   AF-A0A371ENW1-F1
#
_cell.length_a   1.000
_cell.length_b   1.000
_cell.length_c   1.000
_cell.angle_alpha   90.00
_cell.angle_beta   90.00
_cell.angle_gamma   90.00
#
_symmetry.space_group_name_H-M   'P 1'
#
loop_
_entity.id
_entity.type
_entity.pdbx_description
1 polymer ?
#
loop_
_entity_poly.entity_id
_entity_poly.type
_entity_poly.pdbx_seq_one_letter_code
_entity_poly.pdbx_strand_id
1 'polypeptide(L)' 'MASDGATSAATNRRKPSWRERENNRRRERRRRAIAAKIYTGLRAQGNFNLPKHCDNNEVLKALCAEAGWTVEEDGTTYRK' A
#
# COMPACT_ATOMS: atom_id res chain seq x y z
N MET A 1 4.12 -22.98 30.69
CA MET A 1 4.65 -21.72 30.12
C MET A 1 4.52 -21.80 28.61
N ALA A 2 3.94 -20.75 27.99
CA ALA A 2 4.00 -20.29 26.58
C ALA A 2 4.44 -21.32 25.50
N SER A 3 3.54 -21.83 24.66
CA SER A 3 2.96 -21.22 23.43
C SER A 3 3.87 -21.28 22.19
N ASP A 4 3.34 -21.99 21.19
CA ASP A 4 3.53 -21.95 19.73
C ASP A 4 4.56 -20.98 19.13
N GLY A 5 5.40 -21.53 18.26
CA GLY A 5 6.30 -20.78 17.39
C GLY A 5 6.60 -21.54 16.11
N ALA A 6 5.58 -21.64 15.25
CA ALA A 6 5.61 -22.00 13.84
C ALA A 6 6.99 -22.36 13.26
N THR A 7 7.24 -23.66 13.10
CA THR A 7 8.25 -24.16 12.18
C THR A 7 7.92 -23.61 10.80
N SER A 8 8.71 -22.62 10.40
CA SER A 8 8.68 -22.01 9.08
C SER A 8 8.95 -23.12 8.06
N ALA A 9 7.88 -23.71 7.55
CA ALA A 9 7.95 -24.67 6.46
C ALA A 9 8.57 -23.93 5.27
N ALA A 10 9.86 -24.16 5.07
CA ALA A 10 10.59 -23.88 3.86
C ALA A 10 9.93 -24.67 2.72
N THR A 11 8.84 -24.13 2.19
CA THR A 11 8.18 -24.66 1.01
C THR A 11 9.12 -24.39 -0.16
N ASN A 12 9.76 -25.46 -0.62
CA ASN A 12 10.46 -25.56 -1.89
C ASN A 12 9.73 -24.70 -2.93
N ARG A 13 10.33 -23.58 -3.37
CA ARG A 13 9.70 -22.60 -4.27
C ARG A 13 9.51 -23.21 -5.65
N ARG A 14 8.46 -24.01 -5.81
CA ARG A 14 8.04 -24.54 -7.11
C ARG A 14 7.72 -23.37 -8.04
N LYS A 15 8.20 -23.44 -9.28
CA LYS A 15 7.92 -22.41 -10.28
C LYS A 15 6.40 -22.30 -10.45
N PRO A 16 5.80 -21.11 -10.27
CA PRO A 16 4.36 -20.97 -10.34
C PRO A 16 3.86 -21.34 -11.73
N SER A 17 2.75 -22.06 -11.78
CA SER A 17 2.04 -22.41 -12.99
C SER A 17 1.59 -21.16 -13.75
N TRP A 18 1.35 -21.29 -15.06
CA TRP A 18 0.75 -20.23 -15.87
C TRP A 18 -0.59 -19.74 -15.30
N ARG A 19 -1.42 -20.66 -14.78
CA ARG A 19 -2.70 -20.30 -14.14
C ARG A 19 -2.49 -19.52 -12.84
N GLU A 20 -1.51 -19.91 -12.02
CA GLU A 20 -1.16 -19.21 -10.77
C GLU A 20 -0.61 -17.81 -11.05
N ARG A 21 0.25 -17.66 -12.06
CA ARG A 21 0.75 -16.36 -12.52
C ARG A 21 -0.37 -15.46 -13.02
N GLU A 22 -1.32 -16.00 -13.80
CA GLU A 22 -2.47 -15.21 -14.27
C GLU A 22 -3.38 -14.78 -13.12
N ASN A 23 -3.65 -15.66 -12.16
CA ASN A 23 -4.41 -15.32 -10.97
C ASN A 23 -3.72 -14.23 -10.14
N ASN A 24 -2.40 -14.29 -9.99
CA ASN A 24 -1.63 -13.24 -9.32
C ASN A 24 -1.69 -11.91 -10.08
N ARG A 25 -1.60 -11.92 -11.43
CA ARG A 25 -1.78 -10.69 -12.24
C ARG A 25 -3.17 -10.09 -12.05
N ARG A 26 -4.22 -10.91 -12.05
CA ARG A 26 -5.60 -10.44 -11.83
C ARG A 26 -5.78 -9.88 -10.43
N ARG A 27 -5.26 -10.57 -9.40
CA ARG A 27 -5.30 -10.09 -8.02
C ARG A 27 -4.58 -8.75 -7.89
N GLU A 28 -3.39 -8.62 -8.49
CA GLU A 28 -2.62 -7.39 -8.42
C GLU A 28 -3.30 -6.23 -9.17
N ARG A 29 -3.90 -6.48 -10.34
CA ARG A 29 -4.73 -5.47 -11.03
C ARG A 29 -5.90 -5.03 -10.17
N ARG A 30 -6.62 -5.97 -9.54
CA ARG A 30 -7.73 -5.64 -8.64
C ARG A 30 -7.25 -4.83 -7.44
N ARG A 31 -6.12 -5.21 -6.81
CA ARG A 31 -5.50 -4.47 -5.70
C ARG A 31 -5.18 -3.02 -6.10
N ARG A 32 -4.55 -2.83 -7.26
CA ARG A 32 -4.21 -1.50 -7.79
C ARG A 32 -5.44 -0.68 -8.15
N ALA A 33 -6.46 -1.29 -8.74
CA ALA A 33 -7.71 -0.60 -9.07
C ALA A 33 -8.44 -0.10 -7.81
N ILE A 34 -8.43 -0.88 -6.73
CA ILE A 34 -8.97 -0.46 -5.44
C ILE A 34 -8.18 0.72 -4.88
N ALA A 35 -6.85 0.63 -4.83
CA ALA A 35 -5.99 1.72 -4.37
C ALA A 35 -6.23 3.02 -5.17
N ALA A 36 -6.33 2.92 -6.50
CA ALA A 36 -6.62 4.07 -7.36
C ALA A 36 -7.98 4.73 -7.00
N LYS A 37 -9.02 3.94 -6.72
CA LYS A 37 -10.32 4.47 -6.28
C LYS A 37 -10.23 5.20 -4.94
N ILE A 38 -9.47 4.65 -3.99
CA ILE A 38 -9.25 5.27 -2.68
C ILE A 38 -8.55 6.62 -2.84
N TYR A 39 -7.42 6.67 -3.55
CA TYR A 39 -6.69 7.92 -3.77
C TYR A 39 -7.51 8.95 -4.54
N THR A 40 -8.32 8.52 -5.51
CA THR A 40 -9.21 9.44 -6.24
C THR A 40 -10.26 10.05 -5.31
N GLY A 41 -10.88 9.25 -4.44
CA GLY A 41 -11.85 9.75 -3.46
C GLY A 41 -11.23 10.71 -2.46
N LEU A 42 -10.06 10.35 -1.91
CA LEU A 42 -9.30 11.20 -0.99
C LEU A 42 -8.88 12.53 -1.62
N ARG A 43 -8.46 12.52 -2.90
CA ARG A 43 -8.13 13.76 -3.62
C ARG A 43 -9.34 14.65 -3.84
N ALA A 44 -10.51 14.06 -4.11
CA ALA A 44 -11.73 14.82 -4.38
C ALA A 44 -12.40 15.36 -3.11
N GLN A 45 -12.31 14.64 -1.99
CA GLN A 45 -13.12 14.91 -0.79
C GLN A 45 -12.30 15.15 0.48
N GLY A 46 -11.01 14.79 0.50
CA GLY A 46 -10.18 14.85 1.70
C GLY A 46 -9.68 16.24 2.10
N ASN A 47 -10.11 17.30 1.38
CA ASN A 47 -9.80 18.69 1.69
C ASN A 47 -8.30 19.01 1.88
N PHE A 48 -7.43 18.16 1.32
CA PHE A 48 -5.98 18.33 1.37
C PHE A 48 -5.54 19.50 0.48
N ASN A 49 -4.55 20.27 0.94
CA ASN A 49 -3.94 21.33 0.15
C ASN A 49 -2.91 20.73 -0.83
N LEU A 50 -3.40 20.06 -1.87
CA LEU A 50 -2.59 19.33 -2.84
C LEU A 50 -2.30 20.17 -4.10
N PRO A 51 -1.14 19.98 -4.75
CA PRO A 51 -0.86 20.55 -6.06
C PRO A 51 -1.90 20.17 -7.13
N LYS A 52 -2.06 21.02 -8.15
CA LYS A 52 -2.99 20.78 -9.28
C LYS A 52 -2.76 19.44 -9.99
N HIS A 53 -1.51 18.98 -10.02
CA HIS A 53 -1.08 17.71 -10.63
C HIS A 53 -0.51 16.76 -9.60
N CYS A 54 -1.25 16.50 -8.52
CA CYS A 54 -0.76 15.63 -7.46
C CYS A 54 -0.76 14.15 -7.84
N ASP A 55 0.28 13.45 -7.40
CA ASP A 55 0.41 11.99 -7.53
C ASP A 55 -0.25 11.26 -6.35
N ASN A 56 -0.09 9.94 -6.24
CA ASN A 56 -0.64 9.17 -5.11
C ASN A 56 0.19 9.31 -3.83
N ASN A 57 1.49 9.58 -3.96
CA ASN A 57 2.39 9.72 -2.81
C ASN A 57 2.15 11.04 -2.09
N GLU A 58 1.86 12.12 -2.82
CA GLU A 58 1.48 13.41 -2.25
C GLU A 58 0.17 13.30 -1.44
N VAL A 59 -0.82 12.57 -1.96
CA VAL A 59 -2.06 12.28 -1.21
C VAL A 59 -1.75 11.48 0.05
N LEU A 60 -0.85 10.49 -0.03
CA LEU A 60 -0.45 9.69 1.12
C LEU A 60 0.30 10.53 2.17
N LYS A 61 1.22 11.42 1.75
CA LYS A 61 1.93 12.34 2.63
C LYS A 61 0.97 13.29 3.34
N ALA A 62 0.00 13.86 2.63
CA ALA A 62 -1.02 14.72 3.22
C ALA A 62 -1.87 13.98 4.27
N LEU A 63 -2.28 12.75 3.97
CA LEU A 63 -3.00 11.89 4.91
C LEU A 63 -2.16 11.57 6.15
N CYS A 64 -0.87 11.26 5.99
CA CYS A 64 0.04 11.02 7.11
C CYS A 64 0.18 12.26 7.98
N ALA A 65 0.32 13.45 7.38
CA ALA A 65 0.41 14.71 8.11
C ALA A 65 -0.84 14.99 8.95
N GLU A 66 -2.04 14.75 8.40
CA GLU A 66 -3.30 14.88 9.13
C GLU A 66 -3.40 13.88 10.31
N ALA A 67 -2.88 12.67 10.11
CA ALA A 67 -2.79 11.66 11.16
C ALA A 67 -1.66 11.89 12.19
N GLY A 68 -0.93 13.02 12.11
CA GLY A 68 0.16 13.37 13.03
C GLY A 68 1.50 12.67 12.75
N TRP A 69 1.67 12.12 11.55
CA TRP A 69 2.91 11.51 11.09
C TRP A 69 3.68 12.46 10.17
N THR A 70 5.00 12.48 10.29
CA THR A 70 5.90 13.16 9.36
C THR A 70 6.45 12.13 8.38
N VAL A 71 6.47 12.47 7.08
CA VAL A 71 6.99 11.62 6.00
C VAL A 71 8.06 12.41 5.25
N GLU A 72 9.28 11.88 5.23
CA GLU A 72 10.40 12.48 4.52
C GLU A 72 10.39 12.16 3.01
N GLU A 73 11.32 12.74 2.26
CA GLU A 73 11.42 12.53 0.80
C GLU A 73 11.89 11.13 0.43
N ASP A 74 12.69 10.49 1.27
CA ASP A 74 13.17 9.11 1.13
C ASP A 74 12.10 8.06 1.51
N GLY A 75 10.97 8.51 2.06
CA GLY A 75 9.86 7.66 2.52
C GLY A 75 9.97 7.24 3.99
N THR A 76 10.94 7.74 4.74
CA THR A 76 11.03 7.53 6.19
C THR A 76 9.85 8.22 6.88
N THR A 77 9.18 7.50 7.79
CA THR A 77 8.02 8.02 8.53
C THR A 77 8.23 7.92 10.04
N TYR A 78 7.91 9.00 10.75
CA TYR A 78 7.96 9.05 12.20
C TYR A 78 6.81 9.89 12.76
N ARG A 79 6.48 9.68 14.02
CA ARG A 79 5.39 10.40 14.69
C ARG A 79 5.94 11.62 15.41
N LYS A 80 5.23 12.74 15.28
CA LYS A 80 5.58 13.97 15.98
C LYS A 80 5.31 13.88 17.48
#